data_AF-A0A962E469-F1
#
_entry.id   AF-A0A962E469-F1
#
_cell.length_a   1.000
_cell.length_b   1.000
_cell.length_c   1.000
_cell.angle_alpha   90.00
_cell.angle_beta   90.00
_cell.angle_gamma   90.00
#
_symmetry.space_group_name_H-M   'P 1'
#
loop_
_entity.id
_entity.type
_entity.pdbx_description
1 polymer ?
#
loop_
_entity_poly.entity_id
_entity_poly.type
_entity_poly.pdbx_seq_one_letter_code
_entity_poly.pdbx_strand_id
1 'polypeptide(L)'
;MGSVFLLLATTLTAGNGFTSPECWSQPRYSHRPADAESIARVRIESVDQVLPLSGEASPNHGYQFRHEQSADAQLIRIDVENGRQWLLRLRGAAWQPESRWINEKLLFVRVHWGRILASDLLIDVESGELLWHQLAEAGDIAYAQFQQGCQGQCPCPPQEAPGSDSAPAPIAGEPLLGLGEIAGVGEGSEGLAQPLLVRDQPDPQAATRSVSELSDFQTRELSYEQPALLVYAVSKGWLQVALADGGRVWVSADVVRMHPLEVALINRLNYLVSGWDGRVWTEPGAQLAATLASSEDNQTSVQVLGAKRHQGRSWMLIEVHSESPCRGSGTPEVIARGWVPLHQPSGEPLVWFYSRGC
;
A
#
# COMPACT_ATOMS: atom_id res chain seq x y z
N MET A 1 23.15 37.70 8.35
CA MET A 1 21.81 37.76 7.72
C MET A 1 21.44 36.33 7.37
N GLY A 2 20.67 35.66 8.22
CA GLY A 2 20.31 34.25 8.05
C GLY A 2 19.02 34.14 7.24
N SER A 3 19.11 33.59 6.04
CA SER A 3 17.94 33.22 5.24
C SER A 3 17.40 31.88 5.74
N VAL A 4 16.24 31.91 6.38
CA VAL A 4 15.46 30.72 6.72
C VAL A 4 14.80 30.22 5.44
N PHE A 5 15.28 29.12 4.89
CA PHE A 5 14.58 28.39 3.84
C PHE A 5 13.43 27.60 4.47
N LEU A 6 12.20 28.08 4.26
CA LEU A 6 11.00 27.35 4.62
C LEU A 6 10.74 26.30 3.52
N LEU A 7 11.21 25.07 3.72
CA LEU A 7 10.79 23.93 2.92
C LEU A 7 9.32 23.65 3.26
N LEU A 8 8.41 23.97 2.34
CA LEU A 8 7.04 23.46 2.37
C LEU A 8 7.12 21.94 2.20
N ALA A 9 7.08 21.21 3.30
CA ALA A 9 6.77 19.79 3.30
C ALA A 9 5.28 19.64 2.98
N THR A 10 4.93 19.66 1.69
CA THR A 10 3.65 19.12 1.24
C THR A 10 3.65 17.64 1.61
N THR A 11 2.85 17.27 2.61
CA THR A 11 2.50 15.88 2.88
C THR A 11 1.65 15.38 1.72
N LEU A 12 2.31 14.98 0.63
CA LEU A 12 1.70 14.14 -0.38
C LEU A 12 1.29 12.84 0.32
N THR A 13 -0.01 12.67 0.52
CA THR A 13 -0.58 11.38 0.90
C THR A 13 -0.29 10.43 -0.24
N ALA A 14 0.77 9.62 -0.10
CA ALA A 14 1.07 8.56 -1.03
C ALA A 14 -0.13 7.60 -1.05
N GLY A 15 -0.85 7.57 -2.18
CA GLY A 15 -1.83 6.53 -2.44
C GLY A 15 -1.10 5.20 -2.42
N ASN A 16 -1.28 4.43 -1.36
CA ASN A 16 -0.65 3.12 -1.19
C ASN A 16 -1.33 2.10 -2.12
N GLY A 17 -0.88 2.01 -3.37
CA GLY A 17 -1.28 0.94 -4.28
C GLY A 17 -0.78 1.18 -5.70
N PHE A 18 -0.27 0.12 -6.34
CA PHE A 18 -0.14 0.10 -7.79
C PHE A 18 -1.54 0.27 -8.39
N THR A 19 -1.78 1.39 -9.06
CA THR A 19 -2.89 1.46 -10.02
C THR A 19 -2.56 0.50 -11.17
N SER A 20 -3.53 -0.25 -11.70
CA SER A 20 -3.29 -1.13 -12.85
C SER A 20 -2.59 -0.36 -13.99
N PRO A 21 -1.60 -0.96 -14.70
CA PRO A 21 -0.94 -0.31 -15.84
C PRO A 21 -1.89 -0.05 -17.03
N GLU A 22 -3.12 -0.53 -16.94
CA GLU A 22 -4.14 -0.50 -17.97
C GLU A 22 -4.48 0.89 -18.51
N CYS A 23 -4.36 1.91 -17.67
CA CYS A 23 -4.61 3.30 -18.05
C CYS A 23 -3.36 4.19 -17.94
N TRP A 24 -2.18 3.58 -17.90
CA TRP A 24 -0.93 4.34 -17.89
C TRP A 24 -0.59 4.79 -19.31
N SER A 25 -0.22 6.05 -19.46
CA SER A 25 0.36 6.57 -20.70
C SER A 25 1.89 6.38 -20.78
N GLN A 26 2.52 6.08 -19.64
CA GLN A 26 3.96 5.86 -19.48
C GLN A 26 4.23 5.06 -18.20
N PRO A 27 5.38 4.38 -18.08
CA PRO A 27 5.82 3.77 -16.83
C PRO A 27 5.74 4.73 -15.64
N ARG A 28 5.36 4.20 -14.47
CA ARG A 28 5.29 4.98 -13.23
C ARG A 28 6.12 4.32 -12.16
N TYR A 29 6.59 5.14 -11.22
CA TYR A 29 7.13 4.67 -9.95
C TYR A 29 6.12 4.98 -8.87
N SER A 30 5.79 3.98 -8.04
CA SER A 30 5.06 4.21 -6.80
C SER A 30 6.06 4.39 -5.67
N HIS A 31 5.79 5.32 -4.76
CA HIS A 31 6.71 5.64 -3.68
C HIS A 31 6.09 5.34 -2.32
N ARG A 32 6.92 4.83 -1.41
CA ARG A 32 6.56 4.62 -0.01
C ARG A 32 7.71 5.01 0.92
N PRO A 33 7.43 5.31 2.21
CA PRO A 33 8.48 5.56 3.18
C PRO A 33 9.52 4.43 3.21
N ALA A 34 10.79 4.79 3.36
CA ALA A 34 11.87 3.82 3.50
C ALA A 34 11.73 3.00 4.79
N ASP A 35 11.96 1.70 4.70
CA ASP A 35 12.01 0.80 5.85
C ASP A 35 13.43 0.75 6.47
N ALA A 36 13.51 0.20 7.69
CA ALA A 36 14.77 0.12 8.43
C ALA A 36 15.86 -0.67 7.67
N GLU A 37 15.46 -1.68 6.88
CA GLU A 37 16.39 -2.48 6.10
C GLU A 37 17.03 -1.67 4.98
N SER A 38 16.22 -0.99 4.17
CA SER A 38 16.70 -0.13 3.08
C SER A 38 17.54 1.04 3.60
N ILE A 39 17.19 1.63 4.74
CA ILE A 39 17.98 2.67 5.41
C ILE A 39 19.36 2.10 5.81
N ALA A 40 19.41 0.88 6.36
CA ALA A 40 20.66 0.27 6.78
C ALA A 40 21.63 -0.05 5.62
N ARG A 41 21.12 -0.14 4.38
CA ARG A 41 21.91 -0.40 3.16
C ARG A 41 22.60 0.84 2.59
N VAL A 42 22.20 2.03 3.02
CA VAL A 42 22.73 3.32 2.55
C VAL A 42 23.61 3.94 3.63
N ARG A 43 24.87 4.24 3.30
CA ARG A 43 25.82 4.91 4.21
C ARG A 43 26.54 6.02 3.49
N ILE A 44 26.70 7.17 4.13
CA ILE A 44 27.51 8.29 3.66
C ILE A 44 28.64 8.50 4.66
N GLU A 45 29.88 8.50 4.17
CA GLU A 45 31.10 8.63 4.97
C GLU A 45 31.98 9.75 4.40
N SER A 46 32.58 10.59 5.26
CA SER A 46 33.62 11.53 4.82
C SER A 46 34.94 10.81 4.58
N VAL A 47 35.63 11.16 3.51
CA VAL A 47 36.98 10.67 3.22
C VAL A 47 37.93 11.85 3.04
N ASP A 48 38.99 11.84 3.84
CA ASP A 48 40.09 12.81 3.74
C ASP A 48 41.01 12.40 2.59
N GLN A 49 40.66 12.75 1.35
CA GLN A 49 41.49 12.43 0.19
C GLN A 49 41.45 13.51 -0.88
N VAL A 50 42.65 13.90 -1.33
CA VAL A 50 42.94 15.02 -2.27
C VAL A 50 43.21 14.47 -3.68
N LEU A 51 42.61 13.34 -4.05
CA LEU A 51 42.73 12.85 -5.42
C LEU A 51 41.71 13.59 -6.28
N PRO A 52 42.15 14.29 -7.34
CA PRO A 52 41.21 14.93 -8.25
C PRO A 52 40.25 13.87 -8.77
N LEU A 53 38.96 14.08 -8.54
CA LEU A 53 37.93 13.24 -9.11
C LEU A 53 37.78 13.64 -10.59
N SER A 54 37.76 12.66 -11.48
CA SER A 54 37.32 12.85 -12.86
C SER A 54 35.97 12.16 -12.99
N GLY A 55 34.91 12.96 -12.98
CA GLY A 55 33.54 12.49 -12.90
C GLY A 55 32.54 13.42 -13.59
N GLU A 56 31.25 13.19 -13.33
CA GLU A 56 30.19 14.06 -13.79
C GLU A 56 30.13 15.33 -12.95
N ALA A 57 30.42 16.47 -13.57
CA ALA A 57 30.41 17.76 -12.92
C ALA A 57 29.00 18.28 -12.68
N SER A 58 28.81 18.91 -11.53
CA SER A 58 27.64 19.73 -11.21
C SER A 58 27.50 20.91 -12.20
N PRO A 59 26.30 21.51 -12.34
CA PRO A 59 26.06 22.61 -13.27
C PRO A 59 27.01 23.82 -13.15
N ASN A 60 27.49 24.13 -11.94
CA ASN A 60 28.45 25.21 -11.70
C ASN A 60 29.92 24.76 -11.74
N HIS A 61 30.18 23.47 -12.01
CA HIS A 61 31.49 22.83 -11.98
C HIS A 61 32.21 22.88 -10.62
N GLY A 62 31.52 23.20 -9.52
CA GLY A 62 32.10 23.24 -8.17
C GLY A 62 32.25 21.85 -7.53
N TYR A 63 31.38 20.92 -7.93
CA TYR A 63 31.32 19.55 -7.44
C TYR A 63 31.39 18.54 -8.59
N GLN A 64 31.86 17.33 -8.32
CA GLN A 64 31.83 16.21 -9.26
C GLN A 64 31.46 14.93 -8.53
N PHE A 65 30.80 13.99 -9.22
CA PHE A 65 30.65 12.63 -8.69
C PHE A 65 31.16 11.58 -9.67
N ARG A 66 31.54 10.41 -9.13
CA ARG A 66 31.97 9.26 -9.92
C ARG A 66 31.43 7.97 -9.30
N HIS A 67 30.89 7.09 -10.14
CA HIS A 67 30.55 5.74 -9.74
C HIS A 67 31.78 4.85 -9.67
N GLU A 68 31.87 4.07 -8.62
CA GLU A 68 32.89 3.05 -8.42
C GLU A 68 32.21 1.75 -7.95
N GLN A 69 32.92 0.63 -8.09
CA GLN A 69 32.44 -0.66 -7.66
C GLN A 69 33.40 -1.28 -6.66
N SER A 70 32.87 -1.79 -5.55
CA SER A 70 33.55 -2.64 -4.58
C SER A 70 33.05 -4.08 -4.72
N ALA A 71 33.74 -5.02 -4.07
CA ALA A 71 33.33 -6.42 -4.01
C ALA A 71 31.92 -6.61 -3.39
N ASP A 72 31.51 -5.73 -2.48
CA ASP A 72 30.30 -5.86 -1.66
C ASP A 72 29.28 -4.72 -1.85
N ALA A 73 29.61 -3.69 -2.63
CA ALA A 73 28.79 -2.49 -2.74
C ALA A 73 29.01 -1.72 -4.04
N GLN A 74 27.98 -0.99 -4.45
CA GLN A 74 28.13 0.13 -5.36
C GLN A 74 28.55 1.37 -4.57
N LEU A 75 29.48 2.14 -5.11
CA LEU A 75 30.04 3.32 -4.47
C LEU A 75 29.80 4.55 -5.34
N ILE A 76 29.50 5.67 -4.71
CA ILE A 76 29.52 6.98 -5.36
C ILE A 76 30.47 7.87 -4.57
N ARG A 77 31.57 8.27 -5.22
CA ARG A 77 32.45 9.31 -4.69
C ARG A 77 31.94 10.65 -5.15
N ILE A 78 31.88 11.60 -4.23
CA ILE A 78 31.43 12.96 -4.47
C ILE A 78 32.53 13.89 -3.98
N ASP A 79 33.09 14.66 -4.89
CA ASP A 79 34.09 15.67 -4.59
C ASP A 79 33.43 16.94 -4.04
N VAL A 80 34.01 17.50 -2.99
CA VAL A 80 33.51 18.68 -2.28
C VAL A 80 34.63 19.71 -2.23
N GLU A 81 34.24 20.99 -2.23
CA GLU A 81 35.19 22.07 -1.99
C GLU A 81 36.04 21.81 -0.72
N ASN A 82 37.30 22.24 -0.76
CA ASN A 82 38.31 22.09 0.31
C ASN A 82 38.99 20.72 0.42
N GLY A 83 38.96 19.90 -0.64
CA GLY A 83 39.72 18.64 -0.69
C GLY A 83 39.15 17.54 0.21
N ARG A 84 37.84 17.63 0.51
CA ARG A 84 37.07 16.61 1.21
C ARG A 84 36.21 15.88 0.19
N GLN A 85 36.03 14.57 0.38
CA GLN A 85 35.11 13.79 -0.45
C GLN A 85 34.06 13.10 0.42
N TRP A 86 32.88 12.88 -0.13
CA TRP A 86 31.89 11.95 0.42
C TRP A 86 31.95 10.63 -0.32
N LEU A 87 31.84 9.54 0.43
CA LEU A 87 31.68 8.19 -0.10
C LEU A 87 30.28 7.69 0.28
N LEU A 88 29.39 7.65 -0.71
CA LEU A 88 28.10 6.99 -0.59
C LEU A 88 28.27 5.50 -0.89
N ARG A 89 28.03 4.64 0.09
CA ARG A 89 28.10 3.18 -0.01
C ARG A 89 26.69 2.59 -0.04
N LEU A 90 26.42 1.80 -1.08
CA LEU A 90 25.13 1.19 -1.39
C LEU A 90 25.27 -0.34 -1.39
N ARG A 91 24.99 -0.95 -0.24
CA ARG A 91 25.19 -2.41 -0.05
C ARG A 91 24.05 -3.20 -0.68
N GLY A 92 24.40 -4.19 -1.51
CA GLY A 92 23.42 -5.05 -2.17
C GLY A 92 22.63 -4.36 -3.29
N ALA A 93 23.13 -3.25 -3.83
CA ALA A 93 22.58 -2.67 -5.05
C ALA A 93 22.78 -3.64 -6.24
N ALA A 94 21.71 -3.91 -6.98
CA ALA A 94 21.69 -4.89 -8.05
C ALA A 94 22.40 -4.40 -9.32
N TRP A 95 22.37 -3.09 -9.56
CA TRP A 95 22.98 -2.43 -10.72
C TRP A 95 23.69 -1.14 -10.31
N GLN A 96 24.46 -0.57 -11.24
CA GLN A 96 25.04 0.75 -11.08
C GLN A 96 23.91 1.76 -10.82
N PRO A 97 23.99 2.57 -9.75
CA PRO A 97 22.93 3.51 -9.41
C PRO A 97 22.80 4.60 -10.47
N GLU A 98 21.58 5.01 -10.75
CA GLU A 98 21.32 6.19 -11.58
C GLU A 98 21.58 7.43 -10.72
N SER A 99 22.36 8.37 -11.22
CA SER A 99 22.70 9.58 -10.49
C SER A 99 22.62 10.78 -11.41
N ARG A 100 22.06 11.88 -10.92
CA ARG A 100 21.99 13.13 -11.66
C ARG A 100 21.94 14.32 -10.71
N TRP A 101 22.56 15.41 -11.11
CA TRP A 101 22.43 16.68 -10.42
C TRP A 101 21.00 17.21 -10.54
N ILE A 102 20.38 17.57 -9.41
CA ILE A 102 19.10 18.29 -9.38
C ILE A 102 19.37 19.80 -9.48
N ASN A 103 20.44 20.26 -8.86
CA ASN A 103 20.99 21.60 -8.98
C ASN A 103 22.51 21.56 -8.69
N GLU A 104 23.12 22.67 -8.34
CA GLU A 104 24.55 22.78 -8.04
C GLU A 104 25.00 21.95 -6.83
N LYS A 105 24.11 21.67 -5.87
CA LYS A 105 24.48 21.08 -4.56
C LYS A 105 23.69 19.83 -4.19
N LEU A 106 22.63 19.51 -4.94
CA LEU A 106 21.75 18.40 -4.67
C LEU A 106 21.98 17.28 -5.69
N LEU A 107 22.35 16.11 -5.19
CA LEU A 107 22.52 14.91 -5.98
C LEU A 107 21.32 13.98 -5.75
N PHE A 108 20.59 13.68 -6.82
CA PHE A 108 19.60 12.60 -6.82
C PHE A 108 20.30 11.29 -7.16
N VAL A 109 20.01 10.25 -6.38
CA VAL A 109 20.52 8.89 -6.62
C VAL A 109 19.36 7.90 -6.53
N ARG A 110 19.15 7.13 -7.61
CA ARG A 110 18.23 5.99 -7.62
C ARG A 110 19.02 4.69 -7.58
N VAL A 111 18.70 3.86 -6.60
CA VAL A 111 19.43 2.62 -6.31
C VAL A 111 18.48 1.45 -6.41
N HIS A 112 18.65 0.61 -7.42
CA HIS A 112 17.85 -0.60 -7.57
C HIS A 112 18.38 -1.72 -6.68
N TRP A 113 17.51 -2.30 -5.85
CA TRP A 113 17.81 -3.45 -4.98
C TRP A 113 17.44 -4.78 -5.64
N GLY A 114 16.68 -4.71 -6.74
CA GLY A 114 16.22 -5.81 -7.56
C GLY A 114 15.41 -5.25 -8.72
N ARG A 115 14.69 -6.11 -9.45
CA ARG A 115 13.96 -5.72 -10.67
C ARG A 115 12.90 -4.64 -10.45
N ILE A 116 12.16 -4.75 -9.36
CA ILE A 116 11.01 -3.89 -9.09
C ILE A 116 11.33 -2.87 -7.99
N LEU A 117 12.14 -3.23 -7.00
CA LEU A 117 12.38 -2.36 -5.85
C LEU A 117 13.63 -1.49 -6.02
N ALA A 118 13.49 -0.20 -5.75
CA ALA A 118 14.55 0.79 -5.70
C ALA A 118 14.44 1.69 -4.46
N SER A 119 15.52 2.39 -4.11
CA SER A 119 15.50 3.56 -3.23
C SER A 119 15.80 4.81 -4.05
N ASP A 120 14.99 5.84 -3.86
CA ASP A 120 15.32 7.18 -4.34
C ASP A 120 15.89 7.99 -3.17
N LEU A 121 17.04 8.61 -3.41
CA LEU A 121 17.82 9.35 -2.41
C LEU A 121 18.04 10.78 -2.91
N LEU A 122 17.97 11.75 -1.99
CA LEU A 122 18.38 13.13 -2.24
C LEU A 122 19.44 13.52 -1.22
N ILE A 123 20.62 13.91 -1.72
CA ILE A 123 21.81 14.17 -0.90
C ILE A 123 22.22 15.62 -1.09
N ASP A 124 22.48 16.31 0.02
CA ASP A 124 23.21 17.58 0.01
C ASP A 124 24.71 17.30 0.03
N VAL A 125 25.38 17.63 -1.07
CA VAL A 125 26.80 17.31 -1.26
C VAL A 125 27.73 18.22 -0.44
N GLU A 126 27.28 19.36 0.05
CA GLU A 126 28.11 20.22 0.90
C GLU A 126 28.22 19.66 2.33
N SER A 127 27.09 19.24 2.88
CA SER A 127 26.98 18.73 4.24
C SER A 127 27.21 17.21 4.33
N GLY A 128 27.00 16.47 3.25
CA GLY A 128 26.98 15.01 3.25
C GLY A 128 25.71 14.43 3.87
N GLU A 129 24.67 15.24 4.07
CA GLU A 129 23.40 14.80 4.66
C GLU A 129 22.46 14.17 3.63
N LEU A 130 21.82 13.09 4.04
CA LEU A 130 20.71 12.47 3.30
C LEU A 130 19.42 13.22 3.64
N LEU A 131 18.99 14.11 2.75
CA LEU A 131 17.83 14.97 2.95
C LEU A 131 16.50 14.21 2.77
N TRP A 132 16.49 13.20 1.90
CA TRP A 132 15.27 12.45 1.58
C TRP A 132 15.60 11.02 1.14
N HIS A 133 14.77 10.08 1.59
CA HIS A 133 14.86 8.66 1.26
C HIS A 133 13.46 8.05 1.20
N GLN A 134 13.07 7.57 0.01
CA GLN A 134 11.88 6.75 -0.18
C GLN A 134 12.23 5.47 -0.93
N LEU A 135 11.43 4.43 -0.68
CA LEU A 135 11.41 3.27 -1.56
C LEU A 135 10.53 3.59 -2.75
N ALA A 136 11.00 3.19 -3.92
CA ALA A 136 10.31 3.32 -5.19
C ALA A 136 10.11 1.92 -5.78
N GLU A 137 8.91 1.62 -6.25
CA GLU A 137 8.63 0.37 -6.95
C GLU A 137 8.40 0.69 -8.44
N ALA A 138 9.25 0.11 -9.28
CA ALA A 138 9.31 0.33 -10.71
C ALA A 138 8.15 -0.37 -11.39
N GLY A 139 7.23 0.41 -11.95
CA GLY A 139 6.11 -0.09 -12.74
C GLY A 139 6.43 -0.28 -14.23
N ASP A 140 7.67 -0.04 -14.65
CA ASP A 140 8.09 -0.19 -16.05
C ASP A 140 7.95 -1.63 -16.57
N ILE A 141 8.27 -2.62 -15.74
CA ILE A 141 8.09 -4.04 -16.08
C ILE A 141 6.60 -4.36 -16.24
N ALA A 142 5.76 -3.97 -15.26
CA ALA A 142 4.32 -4.18 -15.31
C ALA A 142 3.70 -3.50 -16.53
N TYR A 143 4.12 -2.26 -16.81
CA TYR A 143 3.70 -1.50 -17.98
C TYR A 143 4.12 -2.17 -19.30
N ALA A 144 5.37 -2.62 -19.41
CA ALA A 144 5.88 -3.28 -20.60
C ALA A 144 5.18 -4.63 -20.84
N GLN A 145 4.96 -5.43 -19.79
CA GLN A 145 4.22 -6.69 -19.86
C GLN A 145 2.78 -6.46 -20.31
N PHE A 146 2.13 -5.43 -19.77
CA PHE A 146 0.78 -5.04 -20.18
C PHE A 146 0.73 -4.62 -21.66
N GLN A 147 1.64 -3.75 -22.10
CA GLN A 147 1.75 -3.33 -23.51
C GLN A 147 2.03 -4.50 -24.47
N GLN A 148 2.85 -5.47 -24.04
CA GLN A 148 3.10 -6.70 -24.80
C GLN A 148 1.85 -7.57 -24.88
N GLY A 149 1.10 -7.72 -23.78
CA GLY A 149 -0.13 -8.50 -23.71
C GLY A 149 -1.20 -8.00 -24.68
N CYS A 150 -1.37 -6.68 -24.81
CA CYS A 150 -2.37 -6.08 -25.68
C CYS A 150 -1.86 -5.74 -27.09
N GLN A 151 -0.67 -6.20 -27.47
CA GLN A 151 -0.08 -6.00 -28.81
C GLN A 151 -0.03 -4.52 -29.25
N GLY A 152 0.19 -3.60 -28.29
CA GLY A 152 0.28 -2.16 -28.53
C GLY A 152 -1.04 -1.41 -28.68
N GLN A 153 -2.19 -2.09 -28.67
CA GLN A 153 -3.52 -1.46 -28.56
C GLN A 153 -4.11 -1.79 -27.20
N CYS A 154 -3.74 -0.98 -26.20
CA CYS A 154 -4.33 -1.04 -24.87
C CYS A 154 -5.39 0.07 -24.74
N PRO A 155 -6.63 -0.11 -25.24
CA PRO A 155 -7.68 0.83 -24.89
C PRO A 155 -7.85 0.74 -23.38
N CYS A 156 -7.57 1.82 -22.66
CA CYS A 156 -8.05 1.96 -21.28
C CYS A 156 -9.58 1.78 -21.40
N PRO A 157 -10.15 0.69 -20.86
CA PRO A 157 -11.57 0.43 -21.03
C PRO A 157 -12.32 1.66 -20.50
N PRO A 158 -13.42 2.08 -21.16
CA PRO A 158 -14.28 3.09 -20.55
C PRO A 158 -14.61 2.55 -19.16
N GLN A 159 -14.22 3.28 -18.11
CA GLN A 159 -14.35 2.84 -16.72
C GLN A 159 -15.73 2.20 -16.55
N GLU A 160 -15.79 0.87 -16.55
CA GLU A 160 -17.02 0.19 -16.24
C GLU A 160 -17.35 0.64 -14.82
N ALA A 161 -18.58 1.13 -14.60
CA ALA A 161 -19.05 1.47 -13.27
C ALA A 161 -18.63 0.32 -12.35
N PRO A 162 -17.89 0.59 -11.26
CA PRO A 162 -17.07 -0.37 -10.53
C PRO A 162 -17.82 -1.68 -10.47
N GLY A 163 -17.33 -2.64 -11.25
CA GLY A 163 -18.03 -3.90 -11.49
C GLY A 163 -18.50 -4.43 -10.16
N SER A 164 -19.79 -4.73 -10.07
CA SER A 164 -20.33 -5.42 -8.93
C SER A 164 -19.68 -6.82 -8.92
N ASP A 165 -18.50 -6.92 -8.32
CA ASP A 165 -18.02 -8.15 -7.71
C ASP A 165 -18.96 -8.43 -6.55
N SER A 166 -20.19 -8.83 -6.91
CA SER A 166 -21.16 -9.46 -6.05
C SER A 166 -20.55 -10.79 -5.66
N ALA A 167 -19.57 -10.75 -4.75
CA ALA A 167 -19.25 -11.94 -4.00
C ALA A 167 -20.54 -12.44 -3.36
N PRO A 168 -20.63 -13.75 -3.10
CA PRO A 168 -21.71 -14.31 -2.32
C PRO A 168 -21.98 -13.41 -1.11
N ALA A 169 -23.25 -13.02 -0.97
CA ALA A 169 -23.70 -12.25 0.18
C ALA A 169 -23.25 -13.00 1.45
N PRO A 170 -22.66 -12.31 2.44
CA PRO A 170 -22.42 -12.87 3.75
C PRO A 170 -23.65 -13.59 4.27
N ILE A 171 -23.44 -14.71 4.97
CA ILE A 171 -24.53 -15.37 5.69
C ILE A 171 -25.10 -14.36 6.68
N ALA A 172 -26.38 -14.06 6.54
CA ALA A 172 -27.04 -13.01 7.30
C ALA A 172 -26.89 -13.22 8.82
N GLY A 173 -26.49 -12.17 9.54
CA GLY A 173 -26.59 -12.08 11.00
C GLY A 173 -25.28 -12.05 11.78
N GLU A 174 -24.15 -12.49 11.22
CA GLU A 174 -22.84 -12.43 11.90
C GLU A 174 -21.93 -11.38 11.25
N PRO A 175 -21.41 -10.41 12.02
CA PRO A 175 -20.56 -9.37 11.47
C PRO A 175 -19.20 -9.93 11.03
N LEU A 176 -18.75 -9.55 9.85
CA LEU A 176 -17.38 -9.85 9.40
C LEU A 176 -16.37 -9.17 10.34
N LEU A 177 -15.53 -9.95 11.04
CA LEU A 177 -14.58 -9.42 12.01
C LEU A 177 -13.22 -9.05 11.39
N GLY A 178 -12.86 -9.66 10.26
CA GLY A 178 -11.56 -9.43 9.65
C GLY A 178 -11.29 -10.27 8.42
N LEU A 179 -10.05 -10.15 7.94
CA LEU A 179 -9.50 -10.86 6.79
C LEU A 179 -8.36 -11.78 7.26
N GLY A 180 -8.38 -13.04 6.86
CA GLY A 180 -7.38 -14.04 7.22
C GLY A 180 -6.38 -14.26 6.08
N GLU A 181 -5.16 -13.76 6.23
CA GLU A 181 -4.06 -13.99 5.30
C GLU A 181 -3.50 -15.41 5.47
N ILE A 182 -3.43 -16.17 4.37
CA ILE A 182 -2.85 -17.51 4.35
C ILE A 182 -1.40 -17.40 3.87
N ALA A 183 -0.45 -17.92 4.64
CA ALA A 183 0.95 -17.86 4.27
C ALA A 183 1.23 -18.58 2.94
N GLY A 184 1.93 -17.90 2.03
CA GLY A 184 2.34 -18.48 0.74
C GLY A 184 1.27 -18.49 -0.35
N VAL A 185 0.13 -17.83 -0.14
CA VAL A 185 -0.90 -17.60 -1.17
C VAL A 185 -0.76 -16.17 -1.70
N GLY A 186 -0.68 -16.01 -3.02
CA GLY A 186 -0.46 -14.71 -3.67
C GLY A 186 -0.81 -14.74 -5.15
N GLU A 187 -0.33 -13.76 -5.92
CA GLU A 187 -0.57 -13.65 -7.35
C GLU A 187 -0.33 -14.97 -8.09
N GLY A 188 -1.34 -15.41 -8.85
CA GLY A 188 -1.26 -16.59 -9.70
C GLY A 188 -1.30 -17.94 -8.98
N SER A 189 -1.51 -17.98 -7.65
CA SER A 189 -1.69 -19.27 -6.97
C SER A 189 -3.05 -19.87 -7.29
N GLU A 190 -3.08 -20.96 -8.06
CA GLU A 190 -4.31 -21.73 -8.34
C GLU A 190 -4.87 -22.45 -7.10
N GLY A 191 -4.04 -22.67 -6.06
CA GLY A 191 -4.44 -23.37 -4.84
C GLY A 191 -3.57 -23.01 -3.62
N LEU A 192 -3.79 -23.72 -2.51
CA LEU A 192 -3.03 -23.52 -1.28
C LEU A 192 -1.67 -24.23 -1.36
N ALA A 193 -0.60 -23.56 -0.92
CA ALA A 193 0.73 -24.16 -0.87
C ALA A 193 0.79 -25.43 -0.01
N GLN A 194 -0.05 -25.50 1.02
CA GLN A 194 -0.31 -26.69 1.82
C GLN A 194 -1.80 -26.77 2.14
N PRO A 195 -2.40 -27.97 2.17
CA PRO A 195 -3.80 -28.09 2.55
C PRO A 195 -4.07 -27.54 3.95
N LEU A 196 -5.12 -26.74 4.09
CA LEU A 196 -5.58 -26.22 5.38
C LEU A 196 -6.39 -27.29 6.11
N LEU A 197 -6.00 -27.56 7.36
CA LEU A 197 -6.76 -28.42 8.24
C LEU A 197 -7.88 -27.62 8.91
N VAL A 198 -9.11 -27.91 8.51
CA VAL A 198 -10.33 -27.26 9.00
C VAL A 198 -11.07 -28.15 10.00
N ARG A 199 -11.87 -27.54 10.88
CA ARG A 199 -12.66 -28.24 11.91
C ARG A 199 -14.06 -27.65 12.04
N ASP A 200 -15.00 -28.43 12.54
CA ASP A 200 -16.35 -27.93 12.84
C ASP A 200 -16.42 -27.17 14.17
N GLN A 201 -15.41 -27.34 15.04
CA GLN A 201 -15.31 -26.69 16.35
C GLN A 201 -13.89 -26.16 16.62
N PRO A 202 -13.72 -25.08 17.42
CA PRO A 202 -12.42 -24.51 17.77
C PRO A 202 -11.72 -25.32 18.88
N ASP A 203 -11.53 -26.61 18.63
CA ASP A 203 -10.93 -27.57 19.55
C ASP A 203 -9.78 -28.31 18.85
N PRO A 204 -8.55 -28.28 19.39
CA PRO A 204 -7.43 -29.06 18.87
C PRO A 204 -7.72 -30.55 18.66
N GLN A 205 -8.63 -31.14 19.46
CA GLN A 205 -9.01 -32.55 19.43
C GLN A 205 -10.20 -32.86 18.50
N ALA A 206 -10.87 -31.84 17.96
CA ALA A 206 -11.98 -32.07 17.03
C ALA A 206 -11.47 -32.70 15.72
N ALA A 207 -12.35 -33.50 15.10
CA ALA A 207 -12.06 -34.14 13.82
C ALA A 207 -11.68 -33.09 12.77
N THR A 208 -10.71 -33.45 11.93
CA THR A 208 -10.12 -32.55 10.95
C THR A 208 -10.50 -32.98 9.55
N ARG A 209 -10.80 -32.00 8.70
CA ARG A 209 -10.88 -32.19 7.25
C ARG A 209 -9.79 -31.37 6.58
N SER A 210 -9.22 -31.89 5.50
CA SER A 210 -8.25 -31.17 4.68
C SER A 210 -8.99 -30.42 3.57
N VAL A 211 -8.64 -29.15 3.35
CA VAL A 211 -9.12 -28.32 2.23
C VAL A 211 -7.90 -27.82 1.49
N SER A 212 -7.81 -28.11 0.19
CA SER A 212 -6.61 -27.83 -0.61
C SER A 212 -6.78 -26.67 -1.57
N GLU A 213 -8.01 -26.35 -1.95
CA GLU A 213 -8.30 -25.30 -2.91
C GLU A 213 -8.74 -24.03 -2.20
N LEU A 214 -8.22 -22.90 -2.66
CA LEU A 214 -8.65 -21.59 -2.13
C LEU A 214 -10.11 -21.30 -2.51
N SER A 215 -10.56 -21.80 -3.65
CA SER A 215 -11.94 -21.67 -4.16
C SER A 215 -12.99 -22.38 -3.29
N ASP A 216 -12.57 -23.26 -2.38
CA ASP A 216 -13.46 -23.86 -1.37
C ASP A 216 -13.83 -22.88 -0.25
N PHE A 217 -13.15 -21.73 -0.17
CA PHE A 217 -13.41 -20.67 0.81
C PHE A 217 -14.09 -19.46 0.16
N GLN A 218 -14.85 -18.70 0.95
CA GLN A 218 -15.16 -17.32 0.57
C GLN A 218 -13.96 -16.44 0.88
N THR A 219 -13.49 -15.75 -0.14
CA THR A 219 -12.32 -14.87 -0.06
C THR A 219 -12.67 -13.47 -0.51
N ARG A 220 -11.87 -12.52 -0.03
CA ARG A 220 -11.76 -11.16 -0.55
C ARG A 220 -10.29 -10.78 -0.61
N GLU A 221 -9.96 -9.79 -1.42
CA GLU A 221 -8.60 -9.30 -1.49
C GLU A 221 -8.27 -8.40 -0.29
N LEU A 222 -7.17 -8.72 0.40
CA LEU A 222 -6.59 -7.88 1.46
C LEU A 222 -5.69 -6.79 0.87
N SER A 223 -4.99 -7.12 -0.21
CA SER A 223 -4.19 -6.22 -1.02
C SER A 223 -4.19 -6.72 -2.47
N TYR A 224 -3.48 -6.03 -3.38
CA TYR A 224 -3.40 -6.39 -4.79
C TYR A 224 -3.04 -7.87 -4.95
N GLU A 225 -3.97 -8.64 -5.52
CA GLU A 225 -3.85 -10.09 -5.77
C GLU A 225 -3.48 -10.93 -4.54
N GLN A 226 -3.78 -10.42 -3.35
CA GLN A 226 -3.58 -11.12 -2.10
C GLN A 226 -4.95 -11.54 -1.55
N PRO A 227 -5.42 -12.76 -1.86
CA PRO A 227 -6.68 -13.24 -1.33
C PRO A 227 -6.56 -13.50 0.18
N ALA A 228 -7.64 -13.24 0.90
CA ALA A 228 -7.77 -13.47 2.32
C ALA A 228 -9.12 -14.09 2.64
N LEU A 229 -9.12 -15.00 3.62
CA LEU A 229 -10.32 -15.66 4.13
C LEU A 229 -11.21 -14.65 4.86
N LEU A 230 -12.52 -14.76 4.70
CA LEU A 230 -13.45 -13.97 5.49
C LEU A 230 -13.59 -14.55 6.91
N VAL A 231 -13.22 -13.77 7.94
CA VAL A 231 -13.21 -14.21 9.35
C VAL A 231 -14.44 -13.66 10.10
N TYR A 232 -15.25 -14.55 10.69
CA TYR A 232 -16.51 -14.21 11.36
C TYR A 232 -16.49 -14.39 12.88
N ALA A 233 -15.59 -15.24 13.39
CA ALA A 233 -15.42 -15.41 14.83
C ALA A 233 -13.96 -15.72 15.19
N VAL A 234 -13.59 -15.40 16.43
CA VAL A 234 -12.28 -15.70 17.01
C VAL A 234 -12.48 -16.40 18.34
N SER A 235 -11.82 -17.53 18.56
CA SER A 235 -11.91 -18.27 19.81
C SER A 235 -10.60 -18.98 20.12
N LYS A 236 -9.90 -18.56 21.19
CA LYS A 236 -8.73 -19.27 21.75
C LYS A 236 -7.72 -19.77 20.71
N GLY A 237 -7.27 -18.89 19.81
CA GLY A 237 -6.31 -19.25 18.75
C GLY A 237 -6.92 -19.91 17.50
N TRP A 238 -8.25 -19.91 17.38
CA TRP A 238 -8.97 -20.37 16.20
C TRP A 238 -9.72 -19.22 15.54
N LEU A 239 -9.81 -19.27 14.22
CA LEU A 239 -10.56 -18.34 13.38
C LEU A 239 -11.68 -19.09 12.67
N GLN A 240 -12.91 -18.62 12.79
CA GLN A 240 -14.02 -19.16 12.03
C GLN A 240 -14.09 -18.46 10.67
N VAL A 241 -13.96 -19.25 9.61
CA VAL A 241 -13.93 -18.77 8.23
C VAL A 241 -15.09 -19.34 7.42
N ALA A 242 -15.42 -18.63 6.35
CA ALA A 242 -16.49 -19.00 5.42
C ALA A 242 -16.02 -19.96 4.34
N LEU A 243 -16.82 -21.01 4.09
CA LEU A 243 -16.70 -21.86 2.90
C LEU A 243 -17.55 -21.30 1.76
N ALA A 244 -17.16 -21.60 0.52
CA ALA A 244 -17.83 -21.14 -0.69
C ALA A 244 -19.31 -21.56 -0.76
N ASP A 245 -19.65 -22.71 -0.17
CA ASP A 245 -21.02 -23.24 -0.05
C ASP A 245 -21.87 -22.54 1.03
N GLY A 246 -21.33 -21.54 1.73
CA GLY A 246 -21.97 -20.90 2.88
C GLY A 246 -21.79 -21.69 4.17
N GLY A 247 -20.92 -22.70 4.21
CA GLY A 247 -20.50 -23.33 5.45
C GLY A 247 -19.61 -22.42 6.31
N ARG A 248 -19.38 -22.85 7.54
CA ARG A 248 -18.41 -22.26 8.46
C ARG A 248 -17.50 -23.34 9.01
N VAL A 249 -16.21 -23.07 9.05
CA VAL A 249 -15.21 -23.97 9.65
C VAL A 249 -14.19 -23.17 10.45
N TRP A 250 -13.52 -23.84 11.38
CA TRP A 250 -12.46 -23.28 12.19
C TRP A 250 -11.09 -23.67 11.65
N VAL A 251 -10.21 -22.68 11.52
CA VAL A 251 -8.80 -22.83 11.17
C VAL A 251 -7.92 -22.31 12.31
N SER A 252 -6.71 -22.84 12.46
CA SER A 252 -5.79 -22.33 13.47
C SER A 252 -5.26 -20.95 13.08
N ALA A 253 -5.20 -20.03 14.04
CA ALA A 253 -4.56 -18.73 13.88
C ALA A 253 -3.04 -18.81 13.72
N ASP A 254 -2.43 -19.98 13.96
CA ASP A 254 -1.01 -20.21 13.72
C ASP A 254 -0.69 -20.34 12.22
N VAL A 255 -1.68 -20.73 11.41
CA VAL A 255 -1.54 -20.90 9.95
C VAL A 255 -2.20 -19.79 9.14
N VAL A 256 -3.19 -19.10 9.71
CA VAL A 256 -3.88 -17.96 9.10
C VAL A 256 -3.71 -16.73 9.97
N ARG A 257 -3.06 -15.70 9.43
CA ARG A 257 -2.86 -14.42 10.12
C ARG A 257 -4.09 -13.55 9.96
N MET A 258 -4.74 -13.23 11.06
CA MET A 258 -5.90 -12.34 11.06
C MET A 258 -5.48 -10.86 10.97
N HIS A 259 -6.14 -10.14 10.07
CA HIS A 259 -6.17 -8.69 9.97
C HIS A 259 -7.56 -8.21 10.41
N PRO A 260 -7.71 -7.64 11.63
CA PRO A 260 -8.98 -7.12 12.09
C PRO A 260 -9.52 -6.07 11.11
N LEU A 261 -10.82 -6.13 10.81
CA LEU A 261 -11.40 -5.28 9.78
C LEU A 261 -11.23 -3.78 10.12
N GLU A 262 -11.30 -3.43 11.41
CA GLU A 262 -11.07 -2.05 11.88
C GLU A 262 -9.67 -1.53 11.52
N VAL A 263 -8.67 -2.41 11.47
CA VAL A 263 -7.28 -2.06 11.18
C VAL A 263 -7.02 -2.10 9.68
N ALA A 264 -7.56 -3.11 8.99
CA ALA A 264 -7.38 -3.29 7.55
C ALA A 264 -7.90 -2.11 6.72
N LEU A 265 -8.91 -1.40 7.24
CA LEU A 265 -9.56 -0.29 6.55
C LEU A 265 -8.84 1.06 6.69
N ILE A 266 -8.01 1.28 7.72
CA ILE A 266 -7.42 2.60 8.00
C ILE A 266 -6.41 2.99 6.93
N ASN A 267 -6.45 4.25 6.48
CA ASN A 267 -5.53 4.82 5.48
C ASN A 267 -5.50 4.04 4.14
N ARG A 268 -6.67 3.55 3.71
CA ARG A 268 -6.89 2.93 2.39
C ARG A 268 -7.77 3.82 1.51
N LEU A 269 -7.88 3.46 0.23
CA LEU A 269 -8.91 4.01 -0.65
C LEU A 269 -10.24 3.35 -0.32
N ASN A 270 -11.00 3.94 0.59
CA ASN A 270 -12.23 3.36 1.11
C ASN A 270 -13.48 3.83 0.35
N TYR A 271 -14.53 3.05 0.48
CA TYR A 271 -15.87 3.43 0.05
C TYR A 271 -16.92 2.87 0.99
N LEU A 272 -18.06 3.55 1.05
CA LEU A 272 -19.28 3.03 1.66
C LEU A 272 -20.02 2.21 0.61
N VAL A 273 -20.41 0.99 0.97
CA VAL A 273 -21.15 0.08 0.08
C VAL A 273 -22.58 0.57 -0.15
N SER A 274 -23.25 -0.04 -1.12
CA SER A 274 -24.67 0.20 -1.36
C SER A 274 -25.52 -0.18 -0.14
N GLY A 275 -26.55 0.62 0.13
CA GLY A 275 -27.41 0.44 1.31
C GLY A 275 -27.03 1.29 2.54
N TRP A 276 -25.99 2.12 2.44
CA TRP A 276 -25.77 3.18 3.43
C TRP A 276 -26.94 4.19 3.43
N ASP A 277 -27.39 4.59 4.61
CA ASP A 277 -28.54 5.49 4.82
C ASP A 277 -28.17 6.99 4.77
N GLY A 278 -26.95 7.31 4.34
CA GLY A 278 -26.46 8.68 4.24
C GLY A 278 -26.12 9.34 5.58
N ARG A 279 -26.27 8.63 6.71
CA ARG A 279 -26.08 9.22 8.04
C ARG A 279 -24.62 9.20 8.46
N VAL A 280 -24.17 10.32 9.01
CA VAL A 280 -22.86 10.48 9.66
C VAL A 280 -23.09 11.05 11.06
N TRP A 281 -22.42 10.50 12.07
CA TRP A 281 -22.62 10.86 13.47
C TRP A 281 -21.44 11.65 14.04
N THR A 282 -21.71 12.53 15.01
CA THR A 282 -20.64 13.29 15.71
C THR A 282 -19.79 12.39 16.60
N GLU A 283 -20.43 11.41 17.24
CA GLU A 283 -19.82 10.33 18.01
C GLU A 283 -20.58 9.01 17.75
N PRO A 284 -19.97 7.84 18.02
CA PRO A 284 -20.65 6.56 17.88
C PRO A 284 -22.00 6.51 18.62
N GLY A 285 -23.09 6.37 17.85
CA GLY A 285 -24.46 6.27 18.39
C GLY A 285 -25.04 7.56 18.98
N ALA A 286 -24.38 8.71 18.82
CA ALA A 286 -24.80 9.99 19.39
C ALA A 286 -25.68 10.81 18.42
N GLN A 287 -25.61 12.14 18.52
CA GLN A 287 -26.33 13.06 17.63
C GLN A 287 -25.82 12.95 16.19
N LEU A 288 -26.77 12.91 15.26
CA LEU A 288 -26.53 12.95 13.82
C LEU A 288 -25.78 14.25 13.45
N ALA A 289 -24.61 14.11 12.83
CA ALA A 289 -23.80 15.23 12.35
C ALA A 289 -24.29 15.73 10.99
N ALA A 290 -24.54 14.80 10.07
CA ALA A 290 -24.96 15.10 8.71
C ALA A 290 -25.84 13.97 8.14
N THR A 291 -26.65 14.33 7.14
CA THR A 291 -27.31 13.38 6.24
C THR A 291 -26.91 13.76 4.83
N LEU A 292 -26.25 12.84 4.14
CA LEU A 292 -25.80 13.01 2.77
C LEU A 292 -26.78 12.29 1.83
N ALA A 293 -26.95 12.84 0.63
CA ALA A 293 -27.64 12.12 -0.43
C ALA A 293 -26.80 10.90 -0.82
N SER A 294 -27.44 9.76 -1.13
CA SER A 294 -26.68 8.64 -1.69
C SER A 294 -26.15 9.04 -3.07
N SER A 295 -24.91 8.67 -3.37
CA SER A 295 -24.38 8.82 -4.72
C SER A 295 -25.15 7.94 -5.70
N GLU A 296 -25.30 8.39 -6.96
CA GLU A 296 -25.91 7.59 -8.03
C GLU A 296 -25.10 6.33 -8.35
N ASP A 297 -23.81 6.34 -8.03
CA ASP A 297 -22.84 5.26 -8.29
C ASP A 297 -22.92 4.10 -7.30
N ASN A 298 -23.88 4.10 -6.37
CA ASN A 298 -24.03 3.08 -5.31
C ASN A 298 -22.82 2.92 -4.37
N GLN A 299 -21.77 3.72 -4.53
CA GLN A 299 -20.59 3.76 -3.66
C GLN A 299 -20.25 5.21 -3.34
N THR A 300 -20.02 5.51 -2.06
CA THR A 300 -19.59 6.84 -1.61
C THR A 300 -18.14 6.78 -1.19
N SER A 301 -17.26 7.58 -1.82
CA SER A 301 -15.83 7.59 -1.48
C SER A 301 -15.61 8.17 -0.09
N VAL A 302 -14.81 7.46 0.71
CA VAL A 302 -14.45 7.89 2.05
C VAL A 302 -12.97 7.62 2.33
N GLN A 303 -12.41 8.33 3.30
CA GLN A 303 -11.17 7.96 3.95
C GLN A 303 -11.45 7.53 5.38
N VAL A 304 -10.98 6.36 5.78
CA VAL A 304 -11.07 5.90 7.17
C VAL A 304 -9.86 6.42 7.96
N LEU A 305 -10.16 7.24 8.96
CA LEU A 305 -9.16 7.87 9.83
C LEU A 305 -8.92 7.11 11.14
N GLY A 306 -9.87 6.27 11.55
CA GLY A 306 -9.77 5.50 12.78
C GLY A 306 -10.99 4.65 13.07
N ALA A 307 -10.92 3.89 14.16
CA ALA A 307 -11.99 3.00 14.58
C ALA A 307 -12.20 3.07 16.10
N LYS A 308 -13.43 2.82 16.54
CA LYS A 308 -13.81 2.78 17.96
C LYS A 308 -14.92 1.76 18.17
N ARG A 309 -14.85 1.01 19.28
CA ARG A 309 -15.98 0.19 19.74
C ARG A 309 -16.86 0.97 20.69
N HIS A 310 -18.17 0.92 20.47
CA HIS A 310 -19.18 1.53 21.33
C HIS A 310 -20.38 0.59 21.44
N GLN A 311 -20.76 0.23 22.67
CA GLN A 311 -21.87 -0.69 22.95
C GLN A 311 -21.78 -2.02 22.15
N GLY A 312 -20.59 -2.60 22.08
CA GLY A 312 -20.36 -3.87 21.37
C GLY A 312 -20.36 -3.78 19.84
N ARG A 313 -20.52 -2.59 19.26
CA ARG A 313 -20.44 -2.36 17.81
C ARG A 313 -19.17 -1.61 17.44
N SER A 314 -18.57 -1.96 16.32
CA SER A 314 -17.45 -1.21 15.75
C SER A 314 -17.97 -0.04 14.91
N TRP A 315 -17.30 1.10 15.04
CA TRP A 315 -17.57 2.35 14.33
C TRP A 315 -16.30 2.86 13.69
N MET A 316 -16.43 3.46 12.52
CA MET A 316 -15.33 4.02 11.75
C MET A 316 -15.44 5.54 11.72
N LEU A 317 -14.37 6.25 12.07
CA LEU A 317 -14.24 7.68 11.84
C LEU A 317 -13.85 7.86 10.38
N ILE A 318 -14.68 8.57 9.62
CA ILE A 318 -14.51 8.77 8.19
C ILE A 318 -14.49 10.25 7.80
N GLU A 319 -13.81 10.55 6.71
CA GLU A 319 -14.02 11.72 5.88
C GLU A 319 -14.73 11.29 4.61
N VAL A 320 -15.83 11.96 4.25
CA VAL A 320 -16.59 11.70 3.03
C VAL A 320 -16.17 12.70 1.97
N HIS A 321 -15.87 12.20 0.78
CA HIS A 321 -15.37 13.02 -0.31
C HIS A 321 -16.46 13.37 -1.32
N SER A 322 -16.34 14.55 -1.95
CA SER A 322 -17.24 15.04 -3.00
C SER A 322 -17.28 14.13 -4.23
N GLU A 323 -16.17 13.45 -4.51
CA GLU A 323 -16.00 12.53 -5.63
C GLU A 323 -15.00 11.43 -5.28
N SER A 324 -14.97 10.37 -6.10
CA SER A 324 -13.98 9.31 -5.95
C SER A 324 -12.60 9.79 -6.44
N PRO A 325 -11.51 9.56 -5.68
CA PRO A 325 -10.16 9.82 -6.15
C PRO A 325 -9.78 8.96 -7.36
N CYS A 326 -10.55 7.90 -7.67
CA CYS A 326 -10.35 7.07 -8.85
C CYS A 326 -10.99 7.62 -10.13
N ARG A 327 -11.79 8.69 -10.03
CA ARG A 327 -12.50 9.28 -11.18
C ARG A 327 -12.14 10.75 -11.41
N GLY A 328 -11.76 11.47 -10.36
CA GLY A 328 -11.41 12.89 -10.43
C GLY A 328 -10.01 13.14 -11.00
N SER A 329 -9.85 14.26 -11.71
CA SER A 329 -8.53 14.83 -12.06
C SER A 329 -7.97 15.74 -10.96
N GLY A 330 -8.78 16.05 -9.94
CA GLY A 330 -8.44 16.91 -8.81
C GLY A 330 -8.31 16.17 -7.48
N THR A 331 -7.93 16.91 -6.44
CA THR A 331 -8.01 16.43 -5.06
C THR A 331 -9.45 16.54 -4.58
N PRO A 332 -10.14 15.43 -4.21
CA PRO A 332 -11.54 15.49 -3.77
C PRO A 332 -11.70 16.39 -2.54
N GLU A 333 -12.81 17.14 -2.46
CA GLU A 333 -13.12 17.96 -1.30
C GLU A 333 -13.78 17.10 -0.20
N VAL A 334 -13.47 17.39 1.07
CA VAL A 334 -14.14 16.75 2.20
C VAL A 334 -15.50 17.44 2.43
N ILE A 335 -16.59 16.71 2.19
CA ILE A 335 -17.97 17.23 2.31
C ILE A 335 -18.62 16.88 3.65
N ALA A 336 -18.11 15.86 4.35
CA ALA A 336 -18.54 15.53 5.70
C ALA A 336 -17.42 14.79 6.46
N ARG A 337 -17.49 14.85 7.78
CA ARG A 337 -16.61 14.09 8.67
C ARG A 337 -17.38 13.62 9.90
N GLY A 338 -17.16 12.38 10.29
CA GLY A 338 -17.76 11.83 11.51
C GLY A 338 -17.72 10.31 11.54
N TRP A 339 -18.54 9.72 12.39
CA TRP A 339 -18.58 8.30 12.63
C TRP A 339 -19.67 7.63 11.82
N VAL A 340 -19.41 6.41 11.33
CA VAL A 340 -20.40 5.49 10.76
C VAL A 340 -20.24 4.11 11.40
N PRO A 341 -21.29 3.28 11.50
CA PRO A 341 -21.12 1.90 11.95
C PRO A 341 -20.25 1.13 10.94
N LEU A 342 -19.39 0.22 11.41
CA LEU A 342 -18.59 -0.63 10.51
C LEU A 342 -19.47 -1.61 9.72
N HIS A 343 -20.60 -2.02 10.30
CA HIS A 343 -21.49 -3.01 9.72
C HIS A 343 -22.91 -2.47 9.56
N GLN A 344 -23.56 -2.90 8.48
CA GLN A 344 -24.99 -2.81 8.28
C GLN A 344 -25.74 -3.66 9.33
N PRO A 345 -27.06 -3.45 9.52
CA PRO A 345 -27.88 -4.32 10.37
C PRO A 345 -27.85 -5.80 9.97
N SER A 346 -27.57 -6.10 8.70
CA SER A 346 -27.42 -7.46 8.16
C SER A 346 -26.15 -8.18 8.65
N GLY A 347 -25.17 -7.45 9.18
CA GLY A 347 -23.83 -7.95 9.51
C GLY A 347 -22.81 -7.73 8.38
N GLU A 348 -23.24 -7.28 7.21
CA GLU A 348 -22.31 -6.97 6.11
C GLU A 348 -21.49 -5.70 6.43
N PRO A 349 -20.22 -5.61 5.99
CA PRO A 349 -19.44 -4.39 6.11
C PRO A 349 -20.11 -3.21 5.41
N LEU A 350 -20.33 -2.11 6.13
CA LEU A 350 -20.78 -0.84 5.56
C LEU A 350 -19.61 -0.11 4.86
N VAL A 351 -18.39 -0.33 5.34
CA VAL A 351 -17.17 0.29 4.82
C VAL A 351 -16.27 -0.78 4.20
N TRP A 352 -15.82 -0.55 2.98
CA TRP A 352 -14.84 -1.40 2.30
C TRP A 352 -13.71 -0.58 1.68
N PHE A 353 -12.84 -1.22 0.90
CA PHE A 353 -11.73 -0.56 0.22
C PHE A 353 -11.44 -1.18 -1.14
N TYR A 354 -10.82 -0.40 -2.03
CA TYR A 354 -10.31 -0.87 -3.31
C TYR A 354 -8.96 -1.56 -3.09
N SER A 355 -8.95 -2.90 -3.08
CA SER A 355 -7.73 -3.72 -2.90
C SER A 355 -6.70 -3.49 -4.01
N ARG A 356 -7.18 -3.19 -5.21
CA ARG A 356 -6.37 -2.97 -6.42
C ARG A 356 -6.09 -1.50 -6.74
N GLY A 357 -6.38 -0.61 -5.79
CA GLY A 357 -6.30 0.82 -6.04
C GLY A 357 -7.38 1.31 -7.01
N CYS A 358 -7.07 2.42 -7.67
CA CYS A 358 -7.75 2.88 -8.87
C CYS A 358 -7.06 2.25 -10.09
#